data_AF-A0A926HT40-F1
#
_entry.id   AF-A0A926HT40-F1
#
_cell.length_a   1.000
_cell.length_b   1.000
_cell.length_c   1.000
_cell.angle_alpha   90.00
_cell.angle_beta   90.00
_cell.angle_gamma   90.00
#
_symmetry.space_group_name_H-M   'P 1'
#
loop_
_entity.id
_entity.type
_entity.pdbx_description
1 polymer ?
#
loop_
_entity_poly.entity_id
_entity_poly.type
_entity_poly.pdbx_seq_one_letter_code
_entity_poly.pdbx_strand_id
1 'polypeptide(L)'
;MTNEELNTALYKKVFAEQEKYQEWLLSQPPNEILNHCYEYTVREDIVLALEEYDLSNKQCKALLKSPSPLADVFKDFEKRETDHMDNIRDTIECRANAVIRADFLRDRREAR
;
A
#
# COMPACT_ATOMS: atom_id res chain seq x y z
N MET A 1 9.94 -26.39 -14.61
CA MET A 1 10.10 -24.96 -14.33
C MET A 1 11.19 -24.78 -13.28
N THR A 2 12.17 -23.94 -13.56
CA THR A 2 13.17 -23.45 -12.60
C THR A 2 12.52 -22.50 -11.59
N ASN A 3 13.26 -22.06 -10.58
CA ASN A 3 12.75 -21.08 -9.61
C ASN A 3 12.53 -19.71 -10.25
N GLU A 4 13.50 -19.25 -11.04
CA GLU A 4 13.42 -18.03 -11.84
C GLU A 4 12.20 -18.03 -12.78
N GLU A 5 11.94 -19.15 -13.47
CA GLU A 5 10.76 -19.29 -14.34
C GLU A 5 9.45 -19.21 -13.54
N LEU A 6 9.43 -19.72 -12.30
CA LEU A 6 8.26 -19.65 -11.43
C LEU A 6 8.00 -18.25 -10.88
N ASN A 7 9.05 -17.50 -10.48
CA ASN A 7 8.91 -16.10 -10.07
C ASN A 7 8.51 -15.23 -11.25
N THR A 8 9.13 -15.42 -12.42
CA THR A 8 8.73 -14.72 -13.66
C THR A 8 7.26 -14.97 -14.00
N ALA A 9 6.80 -16.22 -13.89
CA ALA A 9 5.40 -16.56 -14.15
C ALA A 9 4.45 -15.92 -13.13
N LEU A 10 4.84 -15.89 -11.85
CA LEU A 10 4.04 -15.24 -10.80
C LEU A 10 3.96 -13.74 -11.02
N TYR A 11 5.11 -13.08 -11.23
CA TYR A 11 5.18 -11.65 -11.52
C TYR A 11 4.27 -11.28 -12.69
N LYS A 12 4.38 -11.97 -13.83
CA LYS A 12 3.52 -11.72 -15.01
C LYS A 12 2.03 -11.88 -14.68
N LYS A 13 1.66 -12.84 -13.84
CA LYS A 13 0.27 -13.05 -13.44
C LYS A 13 -0.26 -11.92 -12.55
N VAL A 14 0.53 -11.49 -11.57
CA VAL A 14 0.20 -10.39 -10.66
C VAL A 14 0.16 -9.06 -11.41
N PHE A 15 1.12 -8.81 -12.30
CA PHE A 15 1.15 -7.64 -13.17
C PHE A 15 -0.09 -7.57 -14.07
N ALA A 16 -0.45 -8.67 -14.75
CA ALA A 16 -1.67 -8.72 -15.57
C ALA A 16 -2.96 -8.57 -14.77
N GLU A 17 -2.97 -8.94 -13.48
CA GLU A 17 -4.08 -8.67 -12.58
C GLU A 17 -4.17 -7.17 -12.24
N GLN A 18 -3.02 -6.52 -12.02
CA GLN A 18 -2.95 -5.08 -11.76
C GLN A 18 -3.36 -4.26 -12.98
N GLU A 19 -2.91 -4.61 -14.18
CA GLU A 19 -3.32 -3.93 -15.42
C GLU A 19 -4.84 -3.94 -15.58
N LYS A 20 -5.49 -5.09 -15.34
CA LYS A 20 -6.96 -5.19 -15.39
C LYS A 20 -7.64 -4.33 -14.33
N TYR A 21 -7.08 -4.28 -13.13
CA TYR A 21 -7.60 -3.44 -12.05
C TYR A 21 -7.45 -1.95 -12.40
N GLN A 22 -6.31 -1.55 -12.98
CA GLN A 22 -6.05 -0.20 -13.45
C GLN A 22 -6.99 0.20 -14.59
N GLU A 23 -7.19 -0.66 -15.59
CA GLU A 23 -8.15 -0.43 -16.69
C GLU A 23 -9.57 -0.21 -16.15
N TRP A 24 -10.00 -1.06 -15.20
CA TRP A 24 -11.29 -0.89 -14.53
C TRP A 24 -11.34 0.44 -13.76
N LEU A 25 -10.30 0.78 -13.00
CA LEU A 25 -10.24 1.98 -12.17
C LEU A 25 -10.31 3.25 -13.02
N LEU A 26 -9.60 3.28 -14.16
CA LEU A 26 -9.63 4.40 -15.11
C LEU A 26 -11.00 4.61 -15.78
N SER A 27 -11.86 3.59 -15.77
CA SER A 27 -13.25 3.72 -16.25
C SER A 27 -14.23 4.23 -15.18
N GLN A 28 -13.80 4.34 -13.92
CA GLN A 28 -14.65 4.77 -12.81
C GLN A 28 -14.77 6.30 -12.73
N PRO A 29 -15.84 6.83 -12.10
CA PRO A 29 -15.93 8.25 -11.80
C PRO A 29 -14.88 8.68 -10.76
N PRO A 30 -14.48 9.97 -10.71
CA PRO A 30 -13.40 10.42 -9.83
C PRO A 30 -13.58 10.09 -8.35
N ASN A 31 -14.81 10.12 -7.83
CA ASN A 31 -15.11 9.78 -6.44
C ASN A 31 -14.82 8.32 -6.13
N GLU A 32 -15.08 7.42 -7.08
CA GLU A 32 -14.77 6.01 -6.92
C GLU A 32 -13.26 5.78 -7.05
N ILE A 33 -12.59 6.47 -7.97
CA ILE A 33 -11.11 6.41 -8.05
C ILE A 33 -10.48 6.77 -6.70
N LEU A 34 -10.96 7.83 -6.04
CA LEU A 34 -10.49 8.24 -4.71
C LEU A 34 -10.70 7.18 -3.62
N ASN A 35 -11.79 6.43 -3.68
CA ASN A 35 -12.06 5.34 -2.73
C ASN A 35 -11.05 4.19 -2.86
N HIS A 36 -10.46 4.01 -4.04
CA HIS A 36 -9.56 2.91 -4.38
C HIS A 36 -8.08 3.31 -4.43
N CYS A 37 -7.74 4.58 -4.22
CA CYS A 37 -6.34 5.06 -4.30
C CYS A 37 -5.40 4.32 -3.34
N TYR A 38 -5.85 4.00 -2.13
CA TYR A 38 -5.05 3.25 -1.16
C TYR A 38 -4.79 1.82 -1.64
N GLU A 39 -5.84 1.08 -2.02
CA GLU A 39 -5.68 -0.27 -2.58
C GLU A 39 -4.78 -0.25 -3.81
N TYR A 40 -5.00 0.68 -4.74
CA TYR A 40 -4.19 0.83 -5.95
C TYR A 40 -2.70 0.98 -5.61
N THR A 41 -2.37 1.89 -4.68
CA THR A 41 -0.98 2.15 -4.27
C THR A 41 -0.33 0.90 -3.68
N VAL A 42 -1.00 0.26 -2.72
CA VAL A 42 -0.45 -0.95 -2.06
C VAL A 42 -0.31 -2.11 -3.06
N ARG A 43 -1.21 -2.24 -4.03
CA ARG A 43 -1.11 -3.25 -5.09
C ARG A 43 0.13 -3.03 -5.97
N GLU A 44 0.45 -1.78 -6.34
CA GLU A 44 1.69 -1.45 -7.05
C GLU A 44 2.93 -1.81 -6.21
N ASP A 45 2.91 -1.52 -4.91
CA ASP A 45 4.02 -1.88 -4.00
C ASP A 45 4.23 -3.40 -3.93
N ILE A 46 3.15 -4.19 -3.91
CA ILE A 46 3.23 -5.67 -3.95
C ILE A 46 3.81 -6.16 -5.28
N VAL A 47 3.41 -5.56 -6.40
CA VAL A 47 3.95 -5.89 -7.73
C VAL A 47 5.46 -5.61 -7.77
N LEU A 48 5.87 -4.43 -7.30
CA LEU A 48 7.28 -4.04 -7.21
C LEU A 48 8.08 -4.98 -6.30
N ALA A 49 7.54 -5.35 -5.13
CA ALA A 49 8.20 -6.29 -4.25
C ALA A 49 8.41 -7.68 -4.90
N LEU A 50 7.49 -8.13 -5.74
CA LEU A 50 7.63 -9.39 -6.49
C LEU A 50 8.59 -9.27 -7.69
N GLU A 51 8.93 -8.06 -8.12
CA GLU A 51 10.01 -7.81 -9.09
C GLU A 51 11.39 -7.86 -8.41
N GLU A 52 11.49 -7.30 -7.21
CA GLU A 52 12.75 -7.19 -6.48
C GLU A 52 13.13 -8.45 -5.69
N TYR A 53 12.15 -9.25 -5.23
CA TYR A 53 12.37 -10.38 -4.35
C TYR A 53 11.82 -11.70 -4.89
N ASP A 54 12.72 -12.68 -5.04
CA ASP A 54 12.35 -14.04 -5.42
C ASP A 54 11.73 -14.82 -4.26
N LEU A 55 10.61 -15.49 -4.55
CA LEU A 55 10.00 -16.46 -3.65
C LEU A 55 10.53 -17.87 -3.92
N SER A 56 10.37 -18.75 -2.93
CA SER A 56 10.67 -20.17 -3.11
C SER A 56 9.69 -20.84 -4.06
N ASN A 57 10.13 -21.91 -4.74
CA ASN A 57 9.28 -22.73 -5.61
C ASN A 57 7.93 -23.12 -5.00
N LYS A 58 7.88 -23.39 -3.69
CA LYS A 58 6.65 -23.77 -2.98
C LYS A 58 5.69 -22.58 -2.87
N GLN A 59 6.22 -21.40 -2.56
CA GLN A 59 5.44 -20.16 -2.45
C GLN A 59 4.91 -19.72 -3.81
N CYS A 60 5.75 -19.70 -4.87
CA CYS A 60 5.27 -19.33 -6.22
C CYS A 60 4.14 -20.25 -6.67
N LYS A 61 4.31 -21.58 -6.49
CA LYS A 61 3.28 -22.55 -6.85
C LYS A 61 1.99 -22.40 -6.03
N ALA A 62 2.06 -21.94 -4.78
CA ALA A 62 0.88 -21.68 -3.97
C ALA A 62 0.13 -20.44 -4.48
N LEU A 63 0.83 -19.33 -4.70
CA LEU A 63 0.24 -18.10 -5.21
C LEU A 63 -0.29 -18.25 -6.65
N LEU A 64 0.43 -18.97 -7.51
CA LEU A 64 0.00 -19.24 -8.89
C LEU A 64 -1.33 -20.01 -8.97
N LYS A 65 -1.70 -20.78 -7.94
CA LYS A 65 -2.99 -21.47 -7.86
C LYS A 65 -4.16 -20.54 -7.54
N SER A 66 -3.90 -19.40 -6.90
CA SER A 66 -4.95 -18.40 -6.66
C SER A 66 -5.44 -17.84 -8.00
N PRO A 67 -6.76 -17.62 -8.18
CA PRO A 67 -7.28 -16.91 -9.34
C PRO A 67 -6.88 -15.42 -9.33
N SER A 68 -6.67 -14.83 -8.15
CA SER A 68 -6.40 -13.40 -7.94
C SER A 68 -5.30 -13.20 -6.87
N PRO A 69 -4.06 -13.65 -7.14
CA PRO A 69 -2.98 -13.62 -6.17
C PRO A 69 -2.68 -12.22 -5.63
N LEU A 70 -2.79 -11.16 -6.44
CA LEU A 70 -2.50 -9.80 -5.99
C LEU A 70 -3.57 -9.31 -5.00
N ALA A 71 -4.85 -9.48 -5.33
CA ALA A 71 -5.95 -9.14 -4.44
C ALA A 71 -5.91 -9.94 -3.12
N ASP A 72 -5.51 -11.20 -3.16
CA ASP A 72 -5.39 -12.03 -1.96
C ASP A 72 -4.27 -11.54 -1.03
N VAL A 73 -3.10 -11.21 -1.59
CA VAL A 73 -1.97 -10.65 -0.83
C VAL A 73 -2.35 -9.30 -0.24
N PHE A 74 -3.02 -8.43 -1.00
CA PHE A 74 -3.52 -7.14 -0.51
C PHE A 74 -4.45 -7.30 0.70
N LYS A 75 -5.45 -8.19 0.62
CA LYS A 75 -6.39 -8.46 1.73
C LYS A 75 -5.70 -8.96 3.00
N ASP A 76 -4.62 -9.72 2.85
CA ASP A 76 -3.85 -10.20 4.00
C ASP A 76 -2.89 -9.14 4.53
N PHE A 77 -2.39 -8.23 3.69
CA PHE A 77 -1.62 -7.07 4.09
C PHE A 77 -2.47 -6.06 4.87
N GLU A 78 -3.67 -5.76 4.39
CA GLU A 78 -4.60 -4.81 5.02
C GLU A 78 -4.91 -5.19 6.49
N LYS A 79 -4.99 -6.50 6.80
CA LYS A 79 -5.19 -6.98 8.18
C LYS A 79 -3.95 -6.83 9.07
N ARG A 80 -2.77 -6.70 8.48
CA ARG A 80 -1.49 -6.57 9.19
C ARG A 80 -1.07 -5.12 9.37
N GLU A 81 -1.54 -4.21 8.52
CA GLU A 81 -1.23 -2.79 8.62
C GLU A 81 -2.04 -2.15 9.76
N THR A 82 -1.52 -2.23 10.99
CA THR A 82 -2.16 -1.65 12.18
C THR A 82 -1.70 -0.24 12.48
N ASP A 83 -0.44 0.07 12.18
CA ASP A 83 0.23 1.24 12.77
C ASP A 83 0.07 2.52 11.94
N HIS A 84 -0.45 2.43 10.71
CA HIS A 84 -0.54 3.60 9.80
C HIS A 84 -1.40 4.73 10.40
N MET A 85 -2.61 4.39 10.85
CA MET A 85 -3.53 5.37 11.43
C MET A 85 -3.07 5.89 12.79
N ASP A 86 -2.38 5.05 13.58
CA ASP A 86 -1.78 5.48 14.83
C ASP A 86 -0.64 6.48 14.58
N ASN A 87 0.24 6.22 13.61
CA ASN A 87 1.28 7.16 13.21
C ASN A 87 0.71 8.49 12.69
N ILE A 88 -0.39 8.45 11.94
CA ILE A 88 -1.11 9.67 11.51
C ILE A 88 -1.63 10.43 12.72
N ARG A 89 -2.30 9.75 13.66
CA ARG A 89 -2.84 10.38 14.88
C ARG A 89 -1.71 11.04 15.67
N ASP A 90 -0.65 10.30 15.94
CA ASP A 90 0.49 10.78 16.72
C ASP A 90 1.16 11.99 16.04
N THR A 91 1.24 11.99 14.70
CA THR A 91 1.74 13.12 13.91
C THR A 91 0.85 14.36 14.05
N ILE A 92 -0.48 14.18 14.00
CA ILE A 92 -1.45 15.28 14.19
C ILE A 92 -1.29 15.88 15.58
N GLU A 93 -1.22 15.05 16.62
CA GLU A 93 -1.06 15.48 18.01
C GLU A 93 0.25 16.22 18.23
N CYS A 94 1.36 15.68 17.70
CA CYS A 94 2.66 16.33 17.79
C CYS A 94 2.66 17.70 17.11
N ARG A 95 2.03 17.81 15.93
CA ARG A 95 1.91 19.09 15.21
C ARG A 95 1.08 20.09 15.99
N ALA A 96 -0.06 19.68 16.53
CA ALA A 96 -0.92 20.54 17.35
C ALA A 96 -0.19 21.06 18.58
N ASN A 97 0.50 20.17 19.32
CA ASN A 97 1.30 20.53 20.50
C ASN A 97 2.43 21.51 20.15
N ALA A 98 3.08 21.35 19.00
CA ALA A 98 4.11 22.28 18.54
C ALA A 98 3.55 23.69 18.29
N VAL A 99 2.37 23.81 17.68
CA VAL A 99 1.69 25.10 17.43
C VAL A 99 1.29 25.77 18.75
N ILE A 100 0.64 25.04 19.67
CA ILE A 100 0.25 25.55 21.00
C ILE A 100 1.46 26.12 21.74
N ARG A 101 2.57 25.38 21.74
CA ARG A 101 3.81 25.82 22.39
C ARG A 101 4.37 27.08 21.75
N ALA A 102 4.33 27.18 20.43
CA ALA A 102 4.83 28.36 19.71
C ALA A 102 4.00 29.61 20.02
N ASP A 103 2.67 29.49 20.03
CA ASP A 103 1.75 30.58 20.38
C ASP A 103 1.95 31.04 21.83
N PHE A 104 2.01 30.11 22.78
CA PHE A 104 2.30 30.44 24.20
C PHE A 104 3.61 31.23 24.37
N LEU A 105 4.66 30.85 23.64
CA LEU A 105 5.95 31.55 23.68
C LEU A 105 5.93 32.91 22.96
N ARG A 106 5.04 33.11 21.98
CA ARG A 106 4.84 34.41 21.33
C ARG A 106 4.13 35.36 22.29
N ASP A 107 3.00 34.94 22.85
CA ASP A 107 2.20 35.77 23.75
C ASP A 107 3.02 36.23 24.97
N ARG A 108 3.87 35.35 25.52
CA ARG A 108 4.78 35.70 26.63
C ARG A 108 5.87 36.70 26.24
N ARG A 109 6.26 36.76 24.96
CA ARG A 109 7.24 37.74 24.46
C ARG A 109 6.59 39.10 24.22
N GLU A 110 5.36 39.13 23.73
CA GLU A 110 4.60 40.36 23.47
C GLU A 110 4.10 41.02 24.77
N ALA A 111 3.90 40.24 25.84
CA ALA A 111 3.56 40.75 27.16
C ALA A 111 4.74 41.31 27.98
N ARG A 112 5.95 41.37 27.42
CA ARG A 112 7.17 41.91 28.04
C ARG A 112 7.59 43.21 27.38
#